data_AF-H6URY7-F1
#
_entry.id   AF-H6URY7-F1
#
_cell.length_a   1.000
_cell.length_b   1.000
_cell.length_c   1.000
_cell.angle_alpha   90.00
_cell.angle_beta   90.00
_cell.angle_gamma   90.00
#
_symmetry.space_group_name_H-M   'P 1'
#
loop_
_entity.id
_entity.type
_entity.pdbx_description
1 polymer ?
#
loop_
_entity_poly.entity_id
_entity_poly.type
_entity_poly.pdbx_seq_one_letter_code
_entity_poly.pdbx_strand_id
1 'polypeptide(L)'
;QATPYIHLSRTFELVEEEKGKIKATSMLCNMFRSLLALSPEDVLPAVYLCTNKIAPDHENTELNIGGSTVIAALEEACGTKRSKVRELYNSLGDLGDVAQLCRQTQSLLAPPVALTIR
;
A
#
# COMPACT_ATOMS: atom_id res chain seq x y z
N GLN A 1 17.69 8.60 5.83
CA GLN A 1 16.49 8.66 6.71
C GLN A 1 15.50 7.67 6.16
N ALA A 2 14.83 6.83 6.96
CA ALA A 2 13.87 5.87 6.39
C ALA A 2 12.78 6.61 5.59
N THR A 3 12.57 6.18 4.35
CA THR A 3 11.62 6.83 3.46
C THR A 3 10.20 6.57 3.95
N PRO A 4 9.37 7.60 4.11
CA PRO A 4 7.97 7.44 4.46
C PRO A 4 7.21 6.63 3.40
N TYR A 5 6.39 5.66 3.82
CA TYR A 5 5.58 4.83 2.92
C TYR A 5 4.62 5.67 2.06
N ILE A 6 4.21 6.84 2.56
CA ILE A 6 3.38 7.80 1.81
C ILE A 6 4.04 8.28 0.50
N HIS A 7 5.37 8.23 0.39
CA HIS A 7 6.07 8.57 -0.84
C HIS A 7 5.76 7.56 -1.96
N LEU A 8 5.71 6.26 -1.63
CA LEU A 8 5.27 5.21 -2.56
C LEU A 8 3.78 5.34 -2.86
N SER A 9 2.94 5.45 -1.84
CA SER A 9 1.49 5.45 -2.03
C SER A 9 1.03 6.62 -2.92
N ARG A 10 1.60 7.82 -2.74
CA ARG A 10 1.33 8.96 -3.64
C ARG A 10 1.84 8.74 -5.05
N THR A 11 3.00 8.08 -5.20
CA THR A 11 3.50 7.75 -6.54
C THR A 11 2.56 6.75 -7.22
N PHE A 12 2.00 5.78 -6.50
CA PHE A 12 1.02 4.84 -7.04
C PHE A 12 -0.28 5.52 -7.44
N GLU A 13 -0.82 6.40 -6.60
CA GLU A 13 -2.01 7.21 -6.92
C GLU A 13 -1.79 8.03 -8.21
N LEU A 14 -0.66 8.73 -8.33
CA LEU A 14 -0.33 9.50 -9.54
C LEU A 14 -0.15 8.62 -10.79
N VAL A 15 0.37 7.40 -10.63
CA VAL A 15 0.55 6.44 -11.72
C VAL A 15 -0.79 5.84 -12.14
N GLU A 16 -1.69 5.57 -11.20
CA GLU A 16 -3.03 5.05 -11.45
C GLU A 16 -3.90 6.04 -12.26
N GLU A 17 -3.78 7.34 -11.97
CA GLU A 17 -4.46 8.39 -12.73
C GLU A 17 -3.88 8.60 -14.14
N GLU A 18 -2.66 8.16 -14.39
CA GLU A 18 -1.93 8.42 -15.64
C GLU A 18 -2.20 7.36 -16.72
N LYS A 19 -2.74 7.81 -17.86
CA LYS A 19 -3.05 6.93 -19.00
C LYS A 19 -1.82 6.64 -19.88
N GLY A 20 -0.81 7.50 -19.85
CA GLY A 20 0.38 7.42 -20.69
C GLY A 20 1.53 6.64 -20.06
N LYS A 21 1.90 5.50 -20.65
CA LYS A 21 3.00 4.64 -20.17
C LYS A 21 4.33 5.38 -19.98
N ILE A 22 4.69 6.29 -20.89
CA ILE A 22 5.94 7.07 -20.79
C ILE A 22 5.93 7.97 -19.55
N LYS A 23 4.80 8.64 -19.29
CA LYS A 23 4.67 9.55 -18.16
C LYS A 23 4.63 8.80 -16.83
N ALA A 24 3.88 7.68 -16.76
CA ALA A 24 3.91 6.77 -15.61
C ALA A 24 5.33 6.25 -15.32
N THR A 25 6.07 5.86 -16.36
CA THR A 25 7.48 5.43 -16.23
C THR A 25 8.37 6.56 -15.69
N SER A 26 8.15 7.79 -16.15
CA SER A 26 8.88 8.97 -15.65
C SER A 26 8.59 9.24 -14.17
N MET A 27 7.33 9.10 -13.73
CA MET A 27 6.94 9.25 -12.32
C MET A 27 7.67 8.25 -11.42
N LEU A 28 7.64 6.96 -11.78
CA LEU A 28 8.38 5.92 -11.04
C LEU A 28 9.89 6.17 -11.07
N CYS A 29 10.44 6.58 -12.22
CA CYS A 29 11.86 6.92 -12.34
C CYS A 29 12.26 8.05 -11.38
N ASN A 30 11.46 9.11 -11.28
CA ASN A 30 11.73 10.22 -10.36
C ASN A 30 11.65 9.79 -8.89
N MET A 31 10.69 8.93 -8.54
CA MET A 31 10.59 8.33 -7.21
C MET A 31 11.85 7.53 -6.89
N PHE A 32 12.28 6.60 -7.76
CA PHE A 32 13.49 5.80 -7.54
C PHE A 32 14.78 6.63 -7.52
N ARG A 33 14.88 7.70 -8.32
CA ARG A 33 16.03 8.63 -8.25
C ARG A 33 16.10 9.33 -6.90
N SER A 34 14.96 9.70 -6.33
CA SER A 34 14.89 10.33 -5.01
C SER A 34 15.30 9.35 -3.91
N LEU A 35 14.80 8.10 -3.97
CA LEU A 35 15.24 7.03 -3.07
C LEU A 35 16.75 6.80 -3.18
N LEU A 36 17.29 6.66 -4.39
CA LEU A 36 18.71 6.40 -4.60
C LEU A 36 19.60 7.54 -4.07
N ALA A 37 19.14 8.78 -4.13
CA ALA A 37 19.89 9.93 -3.64
C ALA A 37 19.82 10.12 -2.12
N LEU A 38 18.67 9.83 -1.50
CA LEU A 38 18.40 10.18 -0.10
C LEU A 38 18.47 8.97 0.86
N SER A 39 18.10 7.78 0.37
CA SER A 39 17.96 6.55 1.14
C SER A 39 18.18 5.31 0.26
N PRO A 40 19.42 5.06 -0.23
CA PRO A 40 19.72 3.96 -1.15
C PRO A 40 19.24 2.59 -0.64
N GLU A 41 19.25 2.38 0.67
CA GLU A 41 18.81 1.15 1.31
C GLU A 41 17.31 0.86 1.18
N ASP A 42 16.49 1.88 0.87
CA ASP A 42 15.04 1.73 0.67
C ASP A 42 14.69 1.37 -0.79
N VAL A 43 15.66 1.42 -1.72
CA VAL A 43 15.42 1.14 -3.15
C VAL A 43 14.95 -0.30 -3.36
N LEU A 44 15.63 -1.28 -2.75
CA LEU A 44 15.29 -2.70 -2.93
C LEU A 44 13.90 -3.04 -2.35
N PRO A 45 13.56 -2.68 -1.10
CA PRO A 45 12.20 -2.84 -0.59
C PRO A 45 11.14 -2.12 -1.45
N ALA A 46 11.44 -0.92 -1.95
CA ALA A 46 10.53 -0.20 -2.84
C ALA A 46 10.26 -0.95 -4.16
N VAL A 47 11.29 -1.54 -4.77
CA VAL A 47 11.14 -2.39 -5.97
C VAL A 47 10.22 -3.58 -5.69
N TYR A 48 10.39 -4.24 -4.55
CA TYR A 48 9.51 -5.34 -4.16
C TYR A 48 8.05 -4.88 -4.02
N LEU A 49 7.80 -3.78 -3.31
CA LEU A 49 6.45 -3.23 -3.16
C LEU A 49 5.83 -2.80 -4.49
N CYS A 50 6.59 -2.13 -5.38
CA CYS A 50 6.12 -1.74 -6.72
C CYS A 50 5.78 -2.95 -7.61
N THR A 51 6.33 -4.12 -7.33
CA THR A 51 6.07 -5.36 -8.08
C THR A 51 5.14 -6.32 -7.34
N ASN A 52 4.55 -5.87 -6.22
CA ASN A 52 3.71 -6.67 -5.32
C ASN A 52 4.40 -7.97 -4.86
N LYS A 53 5.68 -7.87 -4.54
CA LYS A 53 6.53 -8.95 -4.01
C LYS A 53 7.06 -8.55 -2.63
N ILE A 54 7.51 -9.54 -1.86
CA ILE A 54 8.16 -9.34 -0.56
C ILE A 54 9.57 -9.94 -0.49
N ALA A 55 9.95 -10.73 -1.51
CA ALA A 55 11.21 -11.46 -1.60
C ALA A 55 11.53 -11.78 -3.08
N PRO A 56 12.77 -12.19 -3.41
CA PRO A 56 13.10 -12.75 -4.72
C PRO A 56 12.29 -14.02 -5.06
N ASP A 57 11.97 -14.21 -6.34
CA ASP A 57 11.17 -15.36 -6.80
C ASP A 57 11.83 -16.72 -6.50
N HIS A 58 13.16 -16.78 -6.50
CA HIS A 58 13.90 -18.03 -6.25
C HIS A 58 13.88 -18.46 -4.78
N GLU A 59 13.52 -17.55 -3.85
CA GLU A 59 13.37 -17.88 -2.43
C GLU A 59 12.00 -18.49 -2.10
N ASN A 60 11.06 -18.49 -3.06
CA ASN A 60 9.69 -19.02 -2.92
C ASN A 60 8.99 -18.57 -1.61
N THR A 61 9.26 -17.33 -1.18
CA THR A 61 8.68 -16.77 0.04
C THR A 61 7.34 -16.11 -0.30
N GLU A 62 6.27 -16.63 0.29
CA GLU A 62 4.90 -16.15 0.08
C GLU A 62 4.30 -15.61 1.37
N LEU A 63 3.51 -14.54 1.25
CA LEU A 63 2.82 -13.94 2.39
C LEU A 63 1.68 -14.84 2.91
N ASN A 64 1.12 -15.70 2.04
CA ASN A 64 -0.01 -16.58 2.37
C ASN A 64 -1.24 -15.86 2.95
N ILE A 65 -1.46 -14.60 2.54
CA ILE A 65 -2.62 -13.80 2.95
C ILE A 65 -3.65 -13.76 1.81
N GLY A 66 -4.81 -14.36 2.06
CA GLY A 66 -5.98 -14.28 1.17
C GLY A 66 -6.99 -13.23 1.62
N GLY A 67 -7.99 -12.96 0.78
CA GLY A 67 -9.00 -11.94 1.05
C GLY A 67 -9.82 -12.16 2.33
N SER A 68 -10.05 -13.41 2.75
CA SER A 68 -10.72 -13.72 4.02
C SER A 68 -9.90 -13.28 5.24
N THR A 69 -8.59 -13.47 5.20
CA THR A 69 -7.66 -13.02 6.25
C THR A 69 -7.61 -11.50 6.30
N VAL A 70 -7.60 -10.82 5.15
CA VAL A 70 -7.65 -9.35 5.07
C VAL A 70 -8.96 -8.81 5.67
N ILE A 71 -10.11 -9.41 5.34
CA ILE A 71 -11.41 -9.01 5.91
C ILE A 71 -11.43 -9.19 7.43
N ALA A 72 -10.87 -10.29 7.94
CA ALA A 72 -10.78 -10.51 9.39
C ALA A 72 -9.86 -9.47 10.06
N ALA A 73 -8.72 -9.13 9.45
CA ALA A 73 -7.82 -8.10 9.94
C ALA A 73 -8.47 -6.70 9.93
N LEU A 74 -9.27 -6.37 8.91
CA LEU A 74 -10.03 -5.12 8.87
C LEU A 74 -11.11 -5.06 9.95
N GLU A 75 -11.78 -6.17 10.22
CA GLU A 75 -12.75 -6.23 11.32
C GLU A 75 -12.08 -5.94 12.67
N GLU A 76 -10.94 -6.55 12.92
CA GLU A 76 -10.18 -6.36 14.17
C GLU A 76 -9.58 -4.95 14.27
N ALA A 77 -8.88 -4.50 13.23
CA ALA A 77 -8.16 -3.23 13.24
C ALA A 77 -9.09 -2.01 13.17
N CYS A 78 -10.21 -2.12 12.44
CA CYS A 78 -11.16 -1.02 12.25
C CYS A 78 -12.43 -1.14 13.11
N GLY A 79 -12.61 -2.22 13.87
CA GLY A 79 -13.82 -2.45 14.66
C GLY A 79 -15.09 -2.58 13.80
N THR A 80 -14.95 -2.96 12.53
CA THR A 80 -16.06 -3.00 11.56
C THR A 80 -16.54 -4.44 11.37
N LYS A 81 -17.84 -4.70 11.51
CA LYS A 81 -18.40 -6.06 11.33
C LYS A 81 -18.09 -6.61 9.92
N ARG A 82 -17.75 -7.90 9.80
CA ARG A 82 -17.49 -8.54 8.49
C ARG A 82 -18.61 -8.35 7.46
N SER A 83 -19.88 -8.36 7.91
CA SER A 83 -21.03 -8.13 7.02
C SER A 83 -20.93 -6.77 6.33
N LYS A 84 -20.53 -5.74 7.07
CA LYS A 84 -20.36 -4.39 6.56
C LYS A 84 -19.18 -4.29 5.60
N VAL A 85 -18.06 -4.92 5.93
CA VAL A 85 -16.89 -4.98 5.03
C VAL A 85 -17.27 -5.64 3.70
N ARG A 86 -18.07 -6.72 3.73
CA ARG A 86 -18.53 -7.42 2.52
C ARG A 86 -19.53 -6.60 1.71
N GLU A 87 -20.44 -5.88 2.36
CA GLU A 87 -21.32 -4.92 1.69
C GLU A 87 -20.52 -3.83 0.97
N LEU A 88 -19.55 -3.23 1.66
CA LEU A 88 -18.69 -2.19 1.09
C LEU A 88 -17.88 -2.73 -0.09
N TYR A 89 -17.30 -3.93 0.04
CA TYR A 89 -16.59 -4.58 -1.05
C TYR A 89 -17.49 -4.84 -2.27
N ASN A 90 -18.72 -5.29 -2.07
CA ASN A 90 -19.68 -5.47 -3.17
C ASN A 90 -20.02 -4.14 -3.87
N SER A 91 -19.93 -3.00 -3.16
CA SER A 91 -20.20 -1.68 -3.74
C SER A 91 -19.00 -1.01 -4.40
N LEU A 92 -17.80 -1.15 -3.82
CA LEU A 92 -16.57 -0.49 -4.26
C LEU A 92 -15.77 -1.35 -5.24
N GLY A 93 -15.84 -2.67 -5.11
CA GLY A 93 -15.13 -3.63 -5.96
C GLY A 93 -13.66 -3.87 -5.56
N ASP A 94 -13.10 -3.07 -4.66
CA ASP A 94 -11.71 -3.16 -4.21
C ASP A 94 -11.60 -3.17 -2.68
N LEU A 95 -10.71 -3.99 -2.11
CA LEU A 95 -10.52 -4.10 -0.66
C LEU A 95 -9.66 -2.96 -0.08
N GLY A 96 -8.79 -2.34 -0.88
CA GLY A 96 -8.02 -1.16 -0.51
C GLY A 96 -8.92 0.04 -0.26
N ASP A 97 -9.89 0.29 -1.14
CA ASP A 97 -10.89 1.35 -0.95
C ASP A 97 -11.74 1.12 0.30
N VAL A 98 -12.17 -0.13 0.53
CA VAL A 98 -12.90 -0.52 1.74
C VAL A 98 -12.05 -0.26 2.98
N ALA A 99 -10.77 -0.63 2.96
CA ALA A 99 -9.85 -0.41 4.07
C ALA A 99 -9.64 1.07 4.36
N GLN A 100 -9.48 1.90 3.33
CA GLN A 100 -9.33 3.34 3.45
C GLN A 100 -10.57 3.98 4.10
N LEU A 101 -11.77 3.61 3.64
CA LEU A 101 -13.03 4.11 4.19
C LEU A 101 -13.22 3.67 5.65
N CYS A 102 -12.98 2.39 5.95
CA CYS A 102 -13.05 1.86 7.32
C CYS A 102 -12.10 2.63 8.25
N ARG A 103 -10.86 2.88 7.82
CA ARG A 103 -9.87 3.60 8.63
C ARG A 103 -10.24 5.06 8.88
N GLN A 104 -10.83 5.76 7.91
CA GLN A 104 -11.22 7.16 8.04
C GLN A 104 -12.34 7.39 9.07
N THR A 105 -13.15 6.37 9.35
CA THR A 105 -14.26 6.46 10.31
C THR A 105 -13.85 6.25 11.76
N GLN A 106 -12.60 5.84 12.02
CA GLN A 106 -12.09 5.65 13.38
C GLN A 106 -11.66 6.99 14.00
N SER A 107 -12.26 7.35 15.13
CA SER A 107 -11.79 8.48 15.94
C SER A 107 -10.55 8.07 16.73
N LEU A 108 -9.47 8.85 16.62
CA LEU A 108 -8.21 8.61 17.29
C LEU A 108 -7.90 9.74 18.27
N LEU A 109 -7.38 9.39 19.45
CA LEU A 109 -6.90 10.38 20.43
C LEU A 109 -5.63 11.10 19.95
N ALA A 110 -4.80 10.41 19.14
CA ALA A 110 -3.59 10.95 18.55
C ALA A 110 -3.31 10.24 17.21
N PRO A 111 -2.68 10.92 16.23
CA PRO A 111 -2.28 10.29 14.98
C PRO A 111 -1.18 9.24 15.24
N PRO A 112 -1.21 8.08 14.53
CA PRO A 112 -0.17 7.08 14.64
C PRO A 112 1.14 7.57 14.01
N VAL A 113 2.24 6.93 14.37
CA VAL A 113 3.54 7.14 13.71
C VAL A 113 3.43 6.75 12.24
N ALA A 114 3.98 7.58 11.36
CA ALA A 114 3.95 7.34 9.92
C ALA A 114 4.73 6.06 9.57
N LEU A 115 4.16 5.23 8.69
CA LEU A 115 4.81 4.03 8.18
C LEU A 115 6.02 4.40 7.31
N THR A 116 7.04 3.57 7.37
CA THR A 116 8.23 3.61 6.52
C THR A 116 8.25 2.44 5.55
N ILE A 117 9.09 2.52 4.52
CA ILE A 117 9.29 1.42 3.56
C ILE A 117 9.91 0.17 4.22
N ARG A 118 10.72 0.37 5.26
CA ARG A 118 11.32 -0.67 6.12
C ARG A 118 10.56 -0.84 7.41
#